data_AF-A0A7D6ZIH8-F1
#
_entry.id   AF-A0A7D6ZIH8-F1
#
_cell.length_a   1.000
_cell.length_b   1.000
_cell.length_c   1.000
_cell.angle_alpha   90.00
_cell.angle_beta   90.00
_cell.angle_gamma   90.00
#
_symmetry.space_group_name_H-M   'P 1'
#
loop_
_entity.id
_entity.type
_entity.pdbx_description
1 polymer ?
#
loop_
_entity_poly.entity_id
_entity_poly.type
_entity_poly.pdbx_seq_one_letter_code
_entity_poly.pdbx_strand_id
1 'polypeptide(L)'
;MRIRTAVMMGATVAGAAVAATLSAGSAAALTPTVEPGFLGVELTHSETVALANSPIPGWLEAANPPVTVWIDPASRLPQNETTVFATFPQIIGEAAAAPQGQIGFALDNGSFAIGQFLG
;
A
#
# COMPACT_ATOMS: atom_id res chain seq x y z
N MET A 1 -13.85 25.48 12.59
CA MET A 1 -13.86 24.60 11.40
C MET A 1 -13.04 25.26 10.31
N ARG A 2 -11.95 24.62 9.87
CA ARG A 2 -11.15 25.08 8.72
C ARG A 2 -11.04 23.90 7.75
N ILE A 3 -11.93 23.89 6.77
CA ILE A 3 -11.80 23.02 5.60
C ILE A 3 -10.69 23.64 4.75
N ARG A 4 -9.55 22.96 4.64
CA ARG A 4 -8.52 23.32 3.65
C ARG A 4 -8.76 22.45 2.43
N THR A 5 -9.42 23.04 1.43
CA THR A 5 -9.47 22.52 0.07
C THR A 5 -8.04 22.43 -0.46
N ALA A 6 -7.53 21.22 -0.65
CA ALA A 6 -6.26 20.98 -1.34
C ALA A 6 -6.54 20.67 -2.81
N VAL A 7 -5.81 21.38 -3.66
CA VAL A 7 -5.96 21.48 -5.10
C VAL A 7 -5.72 20.11 -5.77
N MET A 8 -6.73 19.64 -6.50
CA MET A 8 -6.66 18.51 -7.44
C MET A 8 -5.80 18.91 -8.65
N MET A 9 -4.53 18.52 -8.66
CA MET A 9 -3.70 18.57 -9.87
C MET A 9 -3.00 17.22 -10.02
N GLY A 10 -3.59 16.33 -10.84
CA GLY A 10 -2.90 15.16 -11.37
C GLY A 10 -3.21 13.79 -10.74
N ALA A 11 -4.46 13.49 -10.39
CA ALA A 11 -4.85 12.09 -10.14
C ALA A 11 -4.88 11.33 -11.48
N THR A 12 -3.86 10.53 -11.77
CA THR A 12 -3.96 9.53 -12.84
C THR A 12 -4.99 8.48 -12.42
N VAL A 13 -5.80 8.03 -13.39
CA VAL A 13 -6.97 7.15 -13.18
C VAL A 13 -6.63 5.86 -12.42
N ALA A 14 -5.38 5.42 -12.43
CA ALA A 14 -4.93 4.20 -11.75
C ALA A 14 -4.91 4.31 -10.22
N GLY A 15 -4.40 5.40 -9.64
CA GLY A 15 -4.37 5.57 -8.17
C GLY A 15 -5.76 5.80 -7.56
N ALA A 16 -6.61 6.51 -8.30
CA ALA A 16 -8.01 6.69 -7.94
C ALA A 16 -8.80 5.38 -8.01
N ALA A 17 -8.47 4.48 -8.95
CA ALA A 17 -9.13 3.18 -9.07
C ALA A 17 -8.80 2.24 -7.91
N VAL A 18 -7.54 2.19 -7.45
CA VAL A 18 -7.15 1.37 -6.28
C VAL A 18 -7.78 1.92 -4.99
N ALA A 19 -7.77 3.24 -4.80
CA ALA A 19 -8.45 3.87 -3.66
C ALA A 19 -9.98 3.62 -3.69
N ALA A 20 -10.59 3.66 -4.89
CA ALA A 20 -12.02 3.42 -5.05
C ALA A 20 -12.40 1.94 -4.84
N THR A 21 -11.61 0.96 -5.30
CA THR A 21 -11.90 -0.47 -5.10
C THR A 21 -11.73 -0.90 -3.66
N LEU A 22 -10.78 -0.32 -2.92
CA LEU A 22 -10.59 -0.58 -1.48
C LEU A 22 -11.66 0.08 -0.60
N SER A 23 -12.35 1.11 -1.10
CA SER A 23 -13.37 1.87 -0.34
C SER A 23 -14.78 1.24 -0.32
N ALA A 24 -15.04 0.20 -1.11
CA ALA A 24 -16.40 -0.28 -1.35
C ALA A 24 -16.94 -1.30 -0.31
N GLY A 25 -16.13 -1.72 0.68
CA GLY A 25 -16.51 -2.78 1.61
C GLY A 25 -16.02 -2.53 3.03
N SER A 26 -16.94 -2.09 3.89
CA SER A 26 -16.83 -2.04 5.36
C SER A 26 -15.96 -0.92 5.92
N ALA A 27 -16.57 0.24 6.21
CA ALA A 27 -16.12 1.25 7.17
C ALA A 27 -14.58 1.38 7.31
N ALA A 28 -13.88 1.51 6.18
CA ALA A 28 -12.44 1.50 6.14
C ALA A 28 -11.93 2.87 6.55
N ALA A 29 -11.22 2.94 7.67
CA ALA A 29 -10.45 4.12 8.03
C ALA A 29 -9.14 4.09 7.24
N LEU A 30 -9.22 4.03 5.90
CA LEU A 30 -8.10 4.33 5.04
C LEU A 30 -7.60 5.71 5.47
N THR A 31 -6.37 5.79 5.95
CA THR A 31 -5.76 7.06 6.30
C THR A 31 -5.09 7.59 5.04
N PRO A 32 -5.72 8.53 4.29
CA PRO A 32 -5.09 9.11 3.13
C PRO A 32 -3.90 9.94 3.58
N THR A 33 -2.75 9.66 2.99
CA THR A 33 -1.53 10.45 3.18
C THR A 33 -1.28 11.24 1.91
N VAL A 34 -1.25 12.57 2.04
CA VAL A 34 -1.01 13.49 0.92
C VAL A 34 0.17 14.38 1.28
N GLU A 35 1.28 14.17 0.59
CA GLU A 35 2.48 14.99 0.69
C GLU A 35 2.90 15.45 -0.73
N PRO A 36 3.68 16.53 -0.89
CA PRO A 36 4.16 16.93 -2.21
C PRO A 36 4.92 15.79 -2.91
N GLY A 37 4.37 15.25 -4.00
CA GLY A 37 4.94 14.12 -4.74
C GLY A 37 4.47 12.73 -4.28
N PHE A 38 3.68 12.64 -3.21
CA PHE A 38 3.20 11.39 -2.63
C PHE A 38 1.68 11.45 -2.36
N LEU A 39 0.93 10.53 -2.95
CA LEU A 39 -0.48 10.33 -2.66
C LEU A 39 -0.71 8.85 -2.35
N GLY A 40 -1.04 8.53 -1.11
CA GLY A 40 -1.24 7.15 -0.69
C GLY A 40 -2.35 6.94 0.31
N VAL A 41 -2.58 5.67 0.61
CA VAL A 41 -3.44 5.19 1.68
C VAL A 41 -2.64 4.21 2.51
N GLU A 42 -2.74 4.31 3.81
CA GLU A 42 -2.21 3.32 4.74
C GLU A 42 -3.35 2.47 5.28
N LEU A 43 -3.12 1.17 5.33
CA LEU A 43 -4.03 0.20 5.91
C LEU A 43 -3.70 0.01 7.37
N THR A 44 -4.72 0.00 8.21
CA THR A 44 -4.59 -0.49 9.58
C THR A 44 -4.12 -1.95 9.61
N HIS A 45 -3.63 -2.41 10.76
CA HIS A 45 -3.23 -3.81 10.92
C HIS A 45 -4.38 -4.79 10.57
N SER A 46 -5.61 -4.51 11.02
CA SER A 46 -6.77 -5.34 10.69
C SER A 46 -7.10 -5.38 9.19
N GLU A 47 -6.96 -4.25 8.50
CA GLU A 47 -7.17 -4.18 7.04
C GLU A 47 -6.03 -4.90 6.29
N THR A 48 -4.81 -4.81 6.79
CA THR A 48 -3.66 -5.56 6.26
C THR A 48 -3.87 -7.07 6.38
N VAL A 49 -4.35 -7.54 7.54
CA VAL A 49 -4.73 -8.95 7.73
C VAL A 49 -5.88 -9.36 6.81
N ALA A 50 -6.89 -8.51 6.64
CA ALA A 50 -8.00 -8.78 5.73
C ALA A 50 -7.52 -8.87 4.27
N LEU A 51 -6.65 -7.96 3.85
CA LEU A 51 -6.04 -7.95 2.51
C LEU A 51 -5.21 -9.22 2.27
N ALA A 52 -4.39 -9.62 3.25
CA ALA A 52 -3.56 -10.83 3.16
C ALA A 52 -4.40 -12.10 2.96
N ASN A 53 -5.58 -12.16 3.56
CA ASN A 53 -6.51 -13.30 3.44
C ASN A 53 -7.44 -13.21 2.21
N SER A 54 -7.25 -12.21 1.35
CA SER A 54 -8.04 -12.01 0.14
C SER A 54 -7.33 -12.57 -1.11
N PRO A 55 -8.03 -12.72 -2.25
CA PRO A 55 -7.37 -13.06 -3.51
C PRO A 55 -6.58 -11.89 -4.13
N ILE A 56 -6.70 -10.67 -3.60
CA ILE A 56 -6.13 -9.44 -4.20
C ILE A 56 -4.59 -9.51 -4.33
N PRO A 57 -3.81 -9.95 -3.32
CA PRO A 57 -2.36 -10.09 -3.46
C PRO A 57 -1.95 -11.00 -4.62
N GLY A 58 -2.68 -12.09 -4.86
CA GLY A 58 -2.43 -12.99 -5.98
C GLY A 58 -2.74 -12.36 -7.33
N TRP A 59 -3.76 -11.50 -7.41
CA TRP A 59 -4.05 -10.73 -8.63
C TRP A 59 -3.03 -9.63 -8.88
N LEU A 60 -2.56 -8.95 -7.84
CA LEU A 60 -1.47 -7.96 -7.95
C LEU A 60 -0.19 -8.61 -8.48
N GLU A 61 0.15 -9.79 -7.98
CA GLU A 61 1.27 -10.58 -8.47
C GLU A 61 1.11 -10.93 -9.95
N ALA A 62 -0.05 -11.45 -10.33
CA ALA A 62 -0.32 -11.82 -11.73
C ALA A 62 -0.31 -10.61 -12.69
N ALA A 63 -0.75 -9.43 -12.22
CA ALA A 63 -0.71 -8.21 -13.00
C ALA A 63 0.72 -7.67 -13.18
N ASN A 64 1.64 -8.05 -12.30
CA ASN A 64 3.05 -7.64 -12.27
C ASN A 64 3.25 -6.15 -12.62
N PRO A 65 2.59 -5.23 -11.89
CA PRO A 65 2.75 -3.81 -12.16
C PRO A 65 4.20 -3.38 -11.91
N PRO A 66 4.72 -2.37 -12.64
CA PRO A 66 5.96 -1.73 -12.24
C PRO A 66 5.74 -1.02 -10.91
N VAL A 67 6.37 -1.52 -9.85
CA VAL A 67 6.20 -1.00 -8.49
C VAL A 67 7.53 -0.66 -7.85
N THR A 68 7.52 0.37 -7.01
CA THR A 68 8.55 0.57 -5.99
C THR A 68 8.13 -0.13 -4.71
N VAL A 69 8.99 -0.98 -4.15
CA VAL A 69 8.74 -1.66 -2.87
C VAL A 69 9.59 -1.00 -1.80
N TRP A 70 8.93 -0.50 -0.77
CA TRP A 70 9.55 -0.05 0.47
C TRP A 70 9.29 -1.10 1.54
N ILE A 71 10.35 -1.55 2.21
CA ILE A 71 10.27 -2.61 3.20
C ILE A 71 10.87 -2.16 4.51
N ASP A 72 10.23 -2.56 5.60
CA ASP A 72 10.73 -2.31 6.95
C ASP A 72 12.15 -2.91 7.10
N PRO A 73 13.12 -2.18 7.69
CA PRO A 73 14.45 -2.72 7.95
C PRO A 73 14.47 -3.99 8.80
N ALA A 74 13.43 -4.24 9.61
CA ALA A 74 13.27 -5.45 10.40
C ALA A 74 12.69 -6.64 9.62
N SER A 75 12.31 -6.46 8.34
CA SER A 75 11.81 -7.51 7.48
C SER A 75 12.83 -8.65 7.30
N ARG A 76 12.28 -9.87 7.25
CA ARG A 76 13.04 -11.10 7.02
C ARG A 76 12.94 -11.56 5.57
N LEU A 77 12.25 -10.81 4.71
CA LEU A 77 12.15 -11.13 3.29
C LEU A 77 13.54 -10.99 2.61
N PRO A 78 13.90 -11.91 1.70
CA PRO A 78 15.18 -11.84 1.02
C PRO A 78 15.29 -10.56 0.19
N GLN A 79 16.36 -9.79 0.37
CA GLN A 79 16.57 -8.51 -0.31
C GLN A 79 18.06 -8.20 -0.50
N ASN A 80 18.35 -7.32 -1.44
CA ASN A 80 19.64 -6.64 -1.58
C ASN A 80 19.44 -5.11 -1.49
N GLU A 81 20.49 -4.34 -1.79
CA GLU A 81 20.47 -2.87 -1.68
C GLU A 81 19.35 -2.17 -2.49
N THR A 82 18.83 -2.81 -3.54
CA THR A 82 17.90 -2.18 -4.48
C THR A 82 16.67 -3.03 -4.81
N THR A 83 16.54 -4.23 -4.24
CA THR A 83 15.56 -5.22 -4.71
C THR A 83 15.13 -6.15 -3.58
N VAL A 84 13.82 -6.29 -3.44
CA VAL A 84 13.17 -7.30 -2.59
C VAL A 84 12.82 -8.50 -3.47
N PHE A 85 13.34 -9.68 -3.12
CA PHE A 85 13.08 -10.94 -3.81
C PHE A 85 11.89 -11.66 -3.15
N ALA A 86 10.74 -10.99 -3.13
CA ALA A 86 9.51 -11.52 -2.56
C ALA A 86 8.30 -11.14 -3.42
N THR A 87 7.28 -11.99 -3.39
CA THR A 87 6.00 -11.76 -4.07
C THR A 87 5.11 -10.83 -3.24
N PHE A 88 4.10 -10.20 -3.85
CA PHE A 88 3.14 -9.38 -3.10
C PHE A 88 2.44 -10.15 -1.98
N PRO A 89 2.00 -11.42 -2.16
CA PRO A 89 1.51 -12.23 -1.05
C PRO A 89 2.50 -12.39 0.10
N GLN A 90 3.80 -12.50 -0.18
CA GLN A 90 4.83 -12.61 0.87
C GLN A 90 5.02 -11.30 1.62
N ILE A 91 5.10 -10.17 0.91
CA ILE A 91 5.24 -8.83 1.50
C ILE A 91 4.03 -8.50 2.40
N ILE A 92 2.82 -8.64 1.86
CA ILE A 92 1.59 -8.36 2.59
C ILE A 92 1.40 -9.36 3.74
N GLY A 93 1.75 -10.63 3.52
CA GLY A 93 1.65 -11.68 4.53
C GLY A 93 2.59 -11.46 5.72
N GLU A 94 3.83 -11.02 5.49
CA GLU A 94 4.76 -10.71 6.59
C GLU A 94 4.27 -9.51 7.42
N ALA A 95 3.74 -8.47 6.78
CA ALA A 95 3.11 -7.35 7.48
C ALA A 95 1.91 -7.80 8.33
N ALA A 96 1.03 -8.64 7.76
CA ALA A 96 -0.13 -9.18 8.47
C ALA A 96 0.25 -10.10 9.65
N ALA A 97 1.40 -10.76 9.59
CA ALA A 97 1.89 -11.64 10.66
C ALA A 97 2.57 -10.87 11.81
N ALA A 98 2.99 -9.62 11.60
CA ALA A 98 3.59 -8.79 12.63
C ALA A 98 2.53 -8.15 13.55
N PRO A 99 2.76 -8.02 14.86
CA PRO A 99 1.73 -7.62 15.83
C PRO A 99 1.02 -6.28 15.55
N GLN A 100 1.70 -5.35 14.87
CA GLN A 100 1.14 -4.07 14.43
C GLN A 100 1.52 -3.75 12.99
N GLY A 101 1.83 -4.77 12.19
CA GLY A 101 2.30 -4.58 10.84
C GLY A 101 1.21 -4.09 9.90
N GLN A 102 1.60 -3.23 8.96
CA GLN A 102 0.73 -2.45 8.09
C GLN A 102 1.27 -2.40 6.67
N ILE A 103 0.36 -2.22 5.71
CA ILE A 103 0.68 -2.00 4.30
C ILE A 103 0.17 -0.64 3.88
N GLY A 104 1.03 0.13 3.20
CA GLY A 104 0.66 1.34 2.49
C GLY A 104 0.70 1.13 0.98
N PHE A 105 -0.21 1.78 0.26
CA PHE A 105 -0.17 1.91 -1.19
C PHE A 105 -0.07 3.38 -1.56
N ALA A 106 0.79 3.72 -2.51
CA ALA A 106 0.98 5.10 -2.91
C ALA A 106 1.28 5.27 -4.40
N LEU A 107 1.05 6.50 -4.87
CA LEU A 107 1.70 7.05 -6.04
C LEU A 107 2.86 7.93 -5.55
N ASP A 108 4.08 7.52 -5.88
CA ASP A 108 5.32 8.24 -5.61
C ASP A 108 5.88 8.75 -6.93
N ASN A 109 5.88 10.07 -7.12
CA ASN A 109 6.41 10.73 -8.32
C ASN A 109 5.90 10.14 -9.66
N GLY A 110 4.65 9.66 -9.67
CA GLY A 110 3.98 9.07 -10.84
C GLY A 110 4.13 7.55 -10.99
N SER A 111 4.88 6.89 -10.12
CA SER A 111 5.00 5.43 -10.05
C SER A 111 4.16 4.86 -8.90
N PHE A 112 3.63 3.65 -9.07
CA PHE A 112 2.96 2.95 -7.98
C PHE A 112 3.99 2.40 -6.98
N ALA A 113 3.69 2.52 -5.69
CA ALA A 113 4.53 2.05 -4.62
C ALA A 113 3.72 1.25 -3.59
N ILE A 114 4.38 0.25 -2.99
CA ILE A 114 3.90 -0.48 -1.82
C ILE A 114 4.90 -0.28 -0.67
N GLY A 115 4.38 0.03 0.51
CA GLY A 115 5.18 0.16 1.73
C GLY A 115 4.78 -0.90 2.74
N GLN A 116 5.76 -1.59 3.31
CA GLN A 116 5.58 -2.53 4.41
C GLN A 116 6.18 -1.95 5.68
N PHE A 117 5.38 -1.96 6.76
CA PHE A 117 5.77 -1.54 8.10
C PHE A 117 5.47 -2.67 9.07
N LEU A 118 6.38 -3.00 9.99
CA LEU A 118 6.18 -4.13 10.91
C LEU A 118 5.73 -3.72 12.31
N GLY A 119 5.82 -2.42 12.65
CA GLY A 119 5.40 -1.85 13.93
C GLY A 119 6.51 -1.78 14.97
#